data_AF-A0A2N8KW65-F1
#
_entry.id   AF-A0A2N8KW65-F1
#
_cell.length_a   1.000
_cell.length_b   1.000
_cell.length_c   1.000
_cell.angle_alpha   90.00
_cell.angle_beta   90.00
_cell.angle_gamma   90.00
#
_symmetry.space_group_name_H-M   'P 1'
#
loop_
_entity.id
_entity.type
_entity.pdbx_description
1 polymer ?
#
loop_
_entity_poly.entity_id
_entity_poly.type
_entity_poly.pdbx_seq_one_letter_code
_entity_poly.pdbx_strand_id
1 'polypeptide(L)'
;MFAFLLGCGFGAAARAQAQAQTQLPAPSRTAFKCEVDGRVSYSDSPCLGAKKVDLEPTRGLSSSVSGKSPLSASPPLGADVQRERQREALAEAIKPITGLGAKQFDIQGRRLKQLSPEARQSCARLDRAIPAAEAAEASANTASLPAAQEHLLQLRRQFRELRC
;
A
#
# COMPACT_ATOMS: atom_id res chain seq x y z
N MET A 1 -56.25 -37.56 -31.06
CA MET A 1 -55.27 -38.21 -31.94
C MET A 1 -53.88 -37.71 -31.57
N PHE A 2 -52.98 -38.65 -31.25
CA PHE A 2 -51.59 -38.45 -30.85
C PHE A 2 -50.73 -37.86 -31.97
N ALA A 3 -49.76 -37.00 -31.64
CA ALA A 3 -48.40 -37.06 -32.18
C ALA A 3 -47.41 -36.30 -31.27
N PHE A 4 -46.58 -37.10 -30.58
CA PHE A 4 -45.35 -36.76 -29.87
C PHE A 4 -44.25 -36.35 -30.87
N LEU A 5 -43.38 -35.40 -30.54
CA LEU A 5 -41.94 -35.35 -30.90
C LEU A 5 -41.28 -34.28 -30.00
N LEU A 6 -40.72 -34.67 -28.85
CA LEU A 6 -39.27 -34.85 -28.62
C LEU A 6 -38.40 -33.74 -29.23
N GLY A 7 -38.07 -32.73 -28.41
CA GLY A 7 -36.97 -31.80 -28.66
C GLY A 7 -36.03 -31.82 -27.46
N CYS A 8 -34.88 -32.46 -27.63
CA CYS A 8 -33.83 -32.65 -26.63
C CYS A 8 -33.31 -31.32 -26.09
N GLY A 9 -33.13 -31.25 -24.77
CA GLY A 9 -32.33 -30.22 -24.14
C GLY A 9 -30.85 -30.41 -24.44
N PHE A 10 -30.13 -29.30 -24.59
CA PHE A 10 -28.72 -29.20 -24.22
C PHE A 10 -28.49 -27.80 -23.66
N GLY A 11 -28.42 -27.73 -22.33
CA GLY A 11 -27.77 -26.61 -21.66
C GLY A 11 -26.28 -26.64 -21.99
N ALA A 12 -25.74 -25.49 -22.36
CA ALA A 12 -24.30 -25.30 -22.49
C ALA A 12 -23.94 -23.95 -21.84
N ALA A 13 -23.65 -24.07 -20.56
CA ALA A 13 -22.62 -23.38 -19.79
C ALA A 13 -22.16 -22.01 -20.31
N ALA A 14 -22.58 -20.99 -19.56
CA ALA A 14 -21.93 -19.69 -19.49
C ALA A 14 -20.41 -19.85 -19.36
N ARG A 15 -19.67 -19.47 -20.40
CA ARG A 15 -18.24 -19.18 -20.29
C ARG A 15 -18.09 -17.74 -19.83
N ALA A 16 -18.29 -17.52 -18.53
CA ALA A 16 -17.77 -16.35 -17.86
C ALA A 16 -16.24 -16.45 -17.89
N GLN A 17 -15.60 -15.70 -18.78
CA GLN A 17 -14.15 -15.51 -18.77
C GLN A 17 -13.82 -14.68 -17.53
N ALA A 18 -13.53 -15.37 -16.42
CA ALA A 18 -12.94 -14.78 -15.24
C ALA A 18 -11.53 -14.32 -15.62
N GLN A 19 -11.40 -13.06 -16.02
CA GLN A 19 -10.13 -12.37 -16.07
C GLN A 19 -9.67 -12.23 -14.62
N ALA A 20 -8.78 -13.12 -14.18
CA ALA A 20 -8.04 -12.96 -12.95
C ALA A 20 -7.09 -11.76 -13.11
N GLN A 21 -7.65 -10.57 -12.91
CA GLN A 21 -6.89 -9.34 -12.80
C GLN A 21 -6.01 -9.48 -11.55
N THR A 22 -4.74 -9.78 -11.75
CA THR A 22 -3.70 -9.58 -10.74
C THR A 22 -3.57 -8.06 -10.55
N GLN A 23 -4.50 -7.49 -9.79
CA GLN A 23 -4.42 -6.11 -9.33
C GLN A 23 -3.28 -6.04 -8.32
N LEU A 24 -2.06 -5.89 -8.85
CA LEU A 24 -0.93 -5.43 -8.07
C LEU A 24 -1.36 -4.11 -7.41
N PRO A 25 -1.29 -4.00 -6.08
CA PRO A 25 -1.69 -2.78 -5.40
C PRO A 25 -0.84 -1.61 -5.90
N ALA A 26 -1.47 -0.44 -6.04
CA ALA A 26 -0.81 0.75 -6.53
C ALA A 26 0.51 1.01 -5.75
N PRO A 27 1.61 1.39 -6.42
CA PRO A 27 2.98 1.41 -5.87
C PRO A 27 3.26 2.50 -4.82
N SER A 28 2.22 3.00 -4.16
CA SER A 28 2.30 3.97 -3.07
C SER A 28 1.72 3.44 -1.74
N ARG A 29 1.32 2.16 -1.70
CA ARG A 29 0.76 1.51 -0.50
C ARG A 29 1.64 0.36 -0.04
N THR A 30 1.78 0.22 1.29
CA THR A 30 2.44 -0.93 1.92
C THR A 30 1.73 -2.21 1.52
N ALA A 31 2.42 -3.12 0.85
CA ALA A 31 1.88 -4.43 0.49
C ALA A 31 2.15 -5.42 1.62
N PHE A 32 1.14 -6.22 1.97
CA PHE A 32 1.25 -7.29 2.95
C PHE A 32 1.29 -8.63 2.21
N LYS A 33 2.27 -9.47 2.56
CA LYS A 33 2.34 -10.85 2.08
C LYS A 33 1.48 -11.74 2.99
N CYS A 34 0.34 -12.19 2.50
CA CYS A 34 -0.57 -13.11 3.20
C CYS A 34 -0.38 -14.53 2.67
N GLU A 35 -0.29 -15.52 3.55
CA GLU A 35 -0.33 -16.94 3.16
C GLU A 35 -1.71 -17.49 3.48
N VAL A 36 -2.51 -17.76 2.43
CA VAL A 36 -3.86 -18.34 2.56
C VAL A 36 -3.86 -19.65 1.78
N ASP A 37 -4.13 -20.77 2.45
CA ASP A 37 -4.21 -22.12 1.86
C ASP A 37 -2.98 -22.54 1.04
N GLY A 38 -1.77 -22.21 1.52
CA GLY A 38 -0.51 -22.53 0.84
C GLY A 38 -0.21 -21.67 -0.38
N ARG A 39 -1.02 -20.65 -0.69
CA ARG A 39 -0.75 -19.65 -1.73
C ARG A 39 -0.39 -18.32 -1.11
N VAL A 40 0.74 -17.77 -1.56
CA VAL A 40 1.18 -16.43 -1.23
C VAL A 40 0.34 -15.43 -2.03
N SER A 41 -0.49 -14.64 -1.35
CA SER A 41 -1.23 -13.53 -1.93
C SER A 41 -0.67 -12.20 -1.41
N TYR A 42 -0.39 -11.27 -2.32
CA TYR A 42 0.03 -9.91 -1.98
C TYR A 42 -1.20 -9.02 -1.94
N SER A 43 -1.57 -8.54 -0.75
CA SER A 43 -2.76 -7.71 -0.55
C SER A 43 -2.38 -6.36 0.07
N ASP A 44 -3.17 -5.32 -0.19
CA ASP A 44 -3.07 -4.01 0.49
C ASP A 44 -3.82 -3.98 1.84
N SER A 45 -4.46 -5.10 2.21
CA SER A 45 -5.14 -5.30 3.49
C SER A 45 -4.25 -6.07 4.49
N PRO A 46 -4.17 -5.63 5.76
CA PRO A 46 -3.48 -6.39 6.81
C PRO A 46 -4.15 -7.75 7.03
N CYS A 47 -3.34 -8.81 7.08
CA CYS A 47 -3.76 -10.18 7.34
C CYS A 47 -2.93 -10.79 8.48
N LEU A 48 -3.41 -11.90 9.06
CA LEU A 48 -2.73 -12.60 10.15
C LEU A 48 -1.36 -13.12 9.67
N GLY A 49 -0.30 -12.82 10.43
CA GLY A 49 1.07 -13.24 10.14
C GLY A 49 1.74 -12.58 8.93
N ALA A 50 1.18 -11.50 8.38
CA ALA A 50 1.78 -10.84 7.22
C ALA A 50 3.09 -10.12 7.55
N LYS A 51 4.11 -10.36 6.72
CA LYS A 51 5.30 -9.52 6.65
C LYS A 51 5.01 -8.31 5.76
N LYS A 52 5.40 -7.12 6.24
CA LYS A 52 5.32 -5.85 5.49
C LYS A 52 6.35 -5.89 4.36
N VAL A 53 5.90 -5.67 3.13
CA VAL A 53 6.77 -5.45 1.97
C VAL A 53 6.78 -3.96 1.69
N ASP A 54 7.95 -3.33 1.87
CA ASP A 54 8.14 -1.93 1.51
C ASP A 54 8.37 -1.85 -0.01
N LEU A 55 7.34 -1.42 -0.74
CA LEU A 55 7.44 -1.12 -2.15
C LEU A 55 7.88 0.33 -2.26
N GLU A 56 9.19 0.58 -2.32
CA GLU A 56 9.68 1.91 -2.65
C GLU A 56 9.46 2.16 -4.15
N PRO A 57 8.56 3.07 -4.56
CA PRO A 57 8.36 3.34 -5.98
C PRO A 57 9.67 3.88 -6.56
N THR A 58 10.15 3.24 -7.63
CA THR A 58 11.36 3.68 -8.33
C THR A 58 11.15 5.11 -8.85
N ARG A 59 12.11 6.00 -8.57
CA ARG A 59 12.10 7.37 -9.11
C ARG A 59 12.06 7.31 -10.64
N GLY A 60 11.00 7.86 -11.23
CA GLY A 60 10.96 8.23 -12.65
C GLY A 60 10.62 7.15 -13.67
N LEU A 61 9.41 6.56 -13.62
CA LEU A 61 8.79 5.90 -14.79
C LEU A 61 8.18 6.91 -15.80
N SER A 62 8.76 8.11 -15.92
CA SER A 62 8.35 9.13 -16.90
C SER A 62 9.32 9.19 -18.08
N SER A 63 9.39 8.10 -18.86
CA SER A 63 10.15 8.10 -20.13
C SER A 63 9.43 7.44 -21.31
N SER A 64 8.18 6.98 -21.19
CA SER A 64 7.48 6.35 -22.32
C SER A 64 6.37 7.17 -23.00
N VAL A 65 5.93 8.33 -22.47
CA VAL A 65 4.92 9.17 -23.15
C VAL A 65 5.19 10.68 -22.95
N SER A 66 6.14 11.23 -23.69
CA SER A 66 6.03 12.57 -24.32
C SER A 66 7.36 12.92 -24.97
N GLY A 67 7.39 12.80 -26.29
CA GLY A 67 8.53 13.20 -27.09
C GLY A 67 8.76 14.70 -27.05
N LYS A 68 10.04 15.08 -26.98
CA LYS A 68 10.82 15.70 -28.08
C LYS A 68 11.99 16.50 -27.49
N SER A 69 13.21 16.08 -27.83
CA SER A 69 14.48 16.83 -27.74
C SER A 69 14.75 17.48 -29.11
N PRO A 70 15.58 18.55 -29.28
CA PRO A 70 17.04 18.34 -29.39
C PRO A 70 17.92 19.60 -29.13
N LEU A 71 17.66 20.44 -28.12
CA LEU A 71 18.46 21.67 -27.92
C LEU A 71 18.68 22.09 -26.46
N SER A 72 19.01 21.17 -25.55
CA SER A 72 19.65 21.55 -24.28
C SER A 72 20.39 20.35 -23.68
N ALA A 73 21.55 20.61 -23.07
CA ALA A 73 22.49 19.62 -22.54
C ALA A 73 21.98 18.80 -21.33
N SER A 74 20.67 18.78 -21.07
CA SER A 74 19.98 17.80 -20.23
C SER A 74 18.48 17.93 -20.51
N PRO A 75 17.74 16.83 -20.77
CA PRO A 75 16.29 16.93 -20.93
C PRO A 75 15.68 17.57 -19.66
N PRO A 76 14.69 18.47 -19.80
CA PRO A 76 14.02 19.03 -18.63
C PRO A 76 13.46 17.87 -17.83
N LEU A 77 13.88 17.76 -16.57
CA LEU A 77 13.31 16.78 -15.65
C LEU A 77 11.79 16.99 -15.65
N GLY A 78 11.03 15.90 -15.79
CA GLY A 78 9.57 15.97 -15.80
C GLY A 78 9.04 16.73 -14.58
N ALA A 79 7.89 17.41 -14.72
CA ALA A 79 7.31 18.25 -13.67
C ALA A 79 7.20 17.53 -12.31
N ASP A 80 6.95 16.22 -12.32
CA ASP A 80 6.91 15.38 -11.12
C ASP A 80 8.26 15.31 -10.38
N VAL A 81 9.35 15.14 -11.14
CA VAL A 81 10.72 15.09 -10.60
C VAL A 81 11.14 16.45 -10.06
N GLN A 82 10.77 17.53 -10.74
CA GLN A 82 11.04 18.89 -10.27
C GLN A 82 10.32 19.17 -8.94
N ARG A 83 9.04 18.78 -8.83
CA ARG A 83 8.26 18.91 -7.60
C ARG A 83 8.81 18.07 -6.46
N GLU A 84 9.30 16.86 -6.74
CA GLU A 84 9.96 16.01 -5.74
C GLU A 84 11.25 16.66 -5.22
N ARG A 85 12.12 17.16 -6.10
CA ARG A 85 13.35 17.86 -5.70
C ARG A 85 13.09 19.10 -4.86
N GLN A 86 12.08 19.89 -5.21
CA GLN A 86 11.71 21.07 -4.42
C GLN A 86 11.27 20.71 -3.00
N ARG A 87 10.55 19.60 -2.84
CA ARG A 87 10.12 19.11 -1.52
C ARG A 87 11.29 18.60 -0.70
N GLU A 88 12.21 17.87 -1.32
CA GLU A 88 13.44 17.41 -0.67
C GLU A 88 14.29 18.60 -0.19
N ALA A 89 14.49 19.61 -1.05
CA ALA A 89 15.25 20.81 -0.71
C ALA A 89 14.61 21.61 0.44
N LEU A 90 13.28 21.78 0.42
CA LEU A 90 12.55 22.43 1.51
C LEU A 90 12.72 21.65 2.82
N ALA A 91 12.59 20.33 2.78
CA ALA A 91 12.71 19.50 3.97
C ALA A 91 14.12 19.57 4.58
N GLU A 92 15.19 19.56 3.77
CA GLU A 92 16.55 19.69 4.29
C GLU A 92 16.79 21.08 4.90
N ALA A 93 16.20 22.14 4.33
CA ALA A 93 16.32 23.50 4.86
C ALA A 93 15.65 23.67 6.24
N ILE A 94 14.53 23.01 6.49
CA ILE A 94 13.76 23.12 7.76
C ILE A 94 14.08 21.99 8.76
N LYS A 95 14.87 21.00 8.38
CA LYS A 95 15.34 19.91 9.23
C LYS A 95 16.01 20.35 10.53
N PRO A 96 16.87 21.38 10.60
CA PRO A 96 17.44 21.80 11.90
C PRO A 96 16.39 22.36 12.87
N ILE A 97 15.27 22.86 12.34
CA ILE A 97 14.17 23.41 13.15
C ILE A 97 13.21 22.31 13.58
N THR A 98 12.89 21.40 12.65
CA THR A 98 11.84 20.39 12.83
C THR A 98 12.36 19.03 13.30
N GLY A 99 13.65 18.75 13.07
CA GLY A 99 14.26 17.43 13.24
C GLY A 99 13.79 16.37 12.22
N LEU A 100 12.96 16.74 11.24
CA LEU A 100 12.32 15.80 10.31
C LEU A 100 13.10 15.68 9.01
N GLY A 101 13.28 14.45 8.53
CA GLY A 101 13.73 14.21 7.15
C GLY A 101 12.62 14.39 6.12
N ALA A 102 12.96 14.44 4.83
CA ALA A 102 12.01 14.71 3.73
C ALA A 102 10.76 13.83 3.74
N LYS A 103 10.91 12.50 3.88
CA LYS A 103 9.78 11.56 3.92
C LYS A 103 8.86 11.80 5.13
N GLN A 104 9.45 12.07 6.30
CA GLN A 104 8.69 12.34 7.53
C GLN A 104 7.96 13.67 7.45
N PHE A 105 8.61 14.69 6.90
CA PHE A 105 8.01 15.99 6.68
C PHE A 105 6.82 15.91 5.71
N ASP A 106 6.96 15.16 4.61
CA ASP A 106 5.87 14.94 3.65
C ASP A 106 4.69 14.18 4.26
N ILE A 107 4.95 13.15 5.07
CA ILE A 107 3.91 12.41 5.82
C ILE A 107 3.18 13.36 6.78
N GLN A 108 3.93 14.14 7.57
CA GLN A 108 3.33 15.10 8.50
C GLN A 108 2.51 16.17 7.78
N GLY A 109 3.02 16.73 6.67
CA GLY A 109 2.29 17.71 5.86
C GLY A 109 0.96 17.16 5.32
N ARG A 110 0.95 15.89 4.86
CA ARG A 110 -0.29 15.22 4.44
C ARG A 110 -1.26 15.04 5.60
N ARG A 111 -0.78 14.55 6.74
CA ARG A 111 -1.60 14.32 7.95
C ARG A 111 -2.18 15.62 8.49
N LEU A 112 -1.43 16.72 8.50
CA LEU A 112 -1.90 18.04 8.91
C LEU A 112 -3.05 18.56 8.02
N LYS A 113 -3.00 18.26 6.72
CA LYS A 113 -4.02 18.69 5.77
C LYS A 113 -5.28 17.82 5.80
N GLN A 114 -5.14 16.52 6.09
CA GLN A 114 -6.19 15.53 5.87
C GLN A 114 -6.86 15.00 7.14
N LEU A 115 -6.19 15.09 8.30
CA LEU A 115 -6.65 14.44 9.54
C LEU A 115 -7.06 15.46 10.61
N SER A 116 -8.11 15.13 11.35
CA SER A 116 -8.50 15.87 12.55
C SER A 116 -7.38 15.82 13.61
N PRO A 117 -7.32 16.78 14.56
CA PRO A 117 -6.33 16.77 15.64
C PRO A 117 -6.32 15.46 16.43
N GLU A 118 -7.50 14.89 16.71
CA GLU A 118 -7.66 13.61 17.42
C GLU A 118 -7.14 12.43 16.60
N ALA A 119 -7.44 12.39 15.30
CA ALA A 119 -6.91 11.37 14.39
C ALA A 119 -5.38 11.44 14.31
N ARG A 120 -4.79 12.65 14.29
CA ARG A 120 -3.33 12.83 14.31
C ARG A 120 -2.68 12.28 15.57
N GLN A 121 -3.28 12.51 16.74
CA GLN A 121 -2.79 11.97 18.01
C GLN A 121 -2.88 10.44 18.02
N SER A 122 -3.98 9.88 17.50
CA SER A 122 -4.16 8.44 17.36
C SER A 122 -3.13 7.82 16.41
N CYS A 123 -2.86 8.45 15.26
CA CYS A 123 -1.78 8.03 14.35
C CYS A 123 -0.42 8.06 15.03
N ALA A 124 -0.08 9.13 15.76
CA ALA A 124 1.21 9.23 16.45
C ALA A 124 1.41 8.17 17.54
N ARG A 125 0.31 7.71 18.15
CA ARG A 125 0.32 6.58 19.11
C ARG A 125 0.49 5.24 18.37
N LEU A 126 -0.23 5.03 17.28
CA LEU A 126 -0.13 3.81 16.47
C LEU A 126 1.25 3.67 15.80
N ASP A 127 1.87 4.77 15.36
CA ASP A 127 3.23 4.80 14.80
C ASP A 127 4.27 4.24 15.79
N ARG A 128 4.02 4.35 17.11
CA ARG A 128 4.89 3.76 18.16
C ARG A 128 4.47 2.35 18.54
N ALA A 129 3.17 2.09 18.59
CA ALA A 129 2.62 0.81 19.02
C ALA A 129 2.86 -0.31 18.00
N ILE A 130 2.77 -0.02 16.70
CA ILE A 130 2.92 -1.03 15.64
C ILE A 130 4.34 -1.63 15.63
N PRO A 131 5.44 -0.86 15.62
CA PRO A 131 6.79 -1.43 15.66
C PRO A 131 7.04 -2.26 16.93
N ALA A 132 6.50 -1.83 18.07
CA ALA A 132 6.59 -2.59 19.31
C ALA A 132 5.83 -3.93 19.23
N ALA A 133 4.64 -3.94 18.62
CA ALA A 133 3.87 -5.15 18.39
C ALA A 133 4.51 -6.08 17.35
N GLU A 134 5.15 -5.53 16.32
CA GLU A 134 5.94 -6.30 15.33
C GLU A 134 7.15 -6.98 15.99
N ALA A 135 7.86 -6.27 16.87
CA ALA A 135 8.95 -6.85 17.65
C ALA A 135 8.45 -7.94 18.60
N ALA A 136 7.31 -7.72 19.25
CA ALA A 136 6.68 -8.71 20.12
C ALA A 136 6.30 -9.99 19.34
N GLU A 137 5.66 -9.87 18.17
CA GLU A 137 5.35 -11.01 17.29
C GLU A 137 6.62 -11.76 16.89
N ALA A 138 7.68 -11.04 16.50
CA ALA A 138 8.94 -11.63 16.08
C ALA A 138 9.64 -12.43 17.19
N SER A 139 9.46 -12.01 18.45
CA SER A 139 10.01 -12.68 19.64
C SER A 139 9.05 -13.69 20.29
N ALA A 140 7.82 -13.83 19.78
CA ALA A 140 6.80 -14.64 20.43
C ALA A 140 7.08 -16.15 20.29
N ASN A 141 6.87 -16.88 21.38
CA ASN A 141 6.89 -18.34 21.35
C ASN A 141 5.58 -18.88 20.74
N THR A 142 5.58 -20.15 20.32
CA THR A 142 4.43 -20.78 19.64
C THR A 142 3.11 -20.67 20.40
N ALA A 143 3.14 -20.67 21.74
CA ALA A 143 1.95 -20.47 22.57
C ALA A 143 1.42 -19.03 22.58
N SER A 144 2.29 -18.01 22.50
CA SER A 144 1.91 -16.59 22.54
C SER A 144 1.75 -15.95 21.16
N LEU A 145 2.21 -16.64 20.11
CA LEU A 145 2.23 -16.14 18.74
C LEU A 145 0.84 -15.78 18.19
N PRO A 146 -0.24 -16.58 18.40
CA PRO A 146 -1.58 -16.21 17.93
C PRO A 146 -2.08 -14.89 18.54
N ALA A 147 -1.89 -14.69 19.85
CA ALA A 147 -2.29 -13.47 20.54
C ALA A 147 -1.48 -12.24 20.07
N ALA A 148 -0.17 -12.41 19.84
CA ALA A 148 0.68 -11.34 19.30
C ALA A 148 0.25 -10.94 17.87
N GLN A 149 -0.10 -11.92 17.03
CA GLN A 149 -0.58 -11.69 15.67
C GLN A 149 -1.93 -10.98 15.62
N GLU A 150 -2.88 -11.38 16.47
CA GLU A 150 -4.18 -10.73 16.58
C GLU A 150 -4.03 -9.27 17.02
N HIS A 151 -3.22 -9.01 18.04
CA HIS A 151 -2.96 -7.66 18.53
C HIS A 151 -2.34 -6.78 17.43
N LEU A 152 -1.33 -7.29 16.72
CA LEU A 152 -0.71 -6.56 15.61
C LEU A 152 -1.70 -6.29 14.48
N LEU A 153 -2.56 -7.26 14.16
CA LEU A 153 -3.58 -7.10 13.13
C LEU A 153 -4.57 -5.98 13.50
N GLN A 154 -5.01 -5.92 14.76
CA GLN A 154 -5.91 -4.86 15.23
C GLN A 154 -5.28 -3.48 15.09
N LEU A 155 -4.02 -3.32 15.50
CA LEU A 155 -3.29 -2.04 15.35
C LEU A 155 -3.16 -1.63 13.89
N ARG A 156 -2.81 -2.57 12.99
CA ARG A 156 -2.68 -2.30 11.55
C ARG A 156 -4.02 -1.93 10.90
N ARG A 157 -5.13 -2.53 11.35
CA ARG A 157 -6.48 -2.16 10.89
C ARG A 157 -6.84 -0.75 11.28
N GLN A 158 -6.66 -0.40 12.56
CA GLN A 158 -6.92 0.96 13.06
C GLN A 158 -6.08 2.01 12.32
N PHE A 159 -4.82 1.70 12.04
CA PHE A 159 -3.93 2.57 11.27
C PHE A 159 -4.47 2.85 9.86
N ARG A 160 -4.96 1.81 9.17
CA ARG A 160 -5.56 1.92 7.84
C ARG A 160 -6.88 2.70 7.87
N GLU A 161 -7.73 2.46 8.86
CA GLU A 161 -9.03 3.12 9.02
C GLU A 161 -8.87 4.63 9.25
N LEU A 162 -7.94 5.01 10.12
CA LEU A 162 -7.62 6.41 10.41
C LEU A 162 -6.85 7.10 9.27
N ARG A 163 -6.46 6.36 8.22
CA ARG A 163 -5.63 6.86 7.11
C ARG A 163 -4.33 7.52 7.60
N CYS A 164 -3.77 6.91 8.64
CA CYS A 164 -2.39 7.12 9.01
C CYS A 164 -1.47 6.55 7.91
#